data_AF-A0A443DPB9-F1
#
_entry.id   AF-A0A443DPB9-F1
#
_cell.length_a   1.000
_cell.length_b   1.000
_cell.length_c   1.000
_cell.angle_alpha   90.00
_cell.angle_beta   90.00
_cell.angle_gamma   90.00
#
_symmetry.space_group_name_H-M   'P 1'
#
loop_
_entity.id
_entity.type
_entity.pdbx_description
1 polymer ?
#
loop_
_entity_poly.entity_id
_entity_poly.type
_entity_poly.pdbx_seq_one_letter_code
_entity_poly.pdbx_strand_id
1 'polypeptide(L)'
;MAGRGRPQFKPTPALRRKVEELVSCGMSRDDCARAIGCSTPTLEKYFEDELANGVAKKRSEVIGMLYRAAKKGNVTAQKKLEEMSRIAGAAEAIGARSAPDKPKPGKKEERQAAAERVGSKYAPPAAPKLVVDNNR
;
A
#
# COMPACT_ATOMS: atom_id res chain seq x y z
N MET A 1 11.85 21.09 -52.70
CA MET A 1 10.81 20.40 -51.91
C MET A 1 11.42 20.01 -50.58
N ALA A 2 11.01 20.65 -49.47
CA ALA A 2 11.55 20.33 -48.15
C ALA A 2 11.23 18.87 -47.81
N GLY A 3 12.27 18.04 -47.66
CA GLY A 3 12.14 16.61 -47.42
C GLY A 3 11.25 16.33 -46.22
N ARG A 4 10.37 15.33 -46.37
CA ARG A 4 9.43 14.85 -45.35
C ARG A 4 10.15 14.76 -43.99
N GLY A 5 9.66 15.45 -42.96
CA GLY A 5 10.27 15.47 -41.63
C GLY A 5 10.46 14.07 -41.02
N ARG A 6 11.27 13.97 -39.95
CA ARG A 6 11.56 12.71 -39.26
C ARG A 6 10.23 11.98 -38.94
N PRO A 7 10.09 10.70 -39.33
CA PRO A 7 8.84 9.97 -39.15
C PRO A 7 8.44 9.94 -37.68
N GLN A 8 7.13 10.05 -37.43
CA GLN A 8 6.59 9.98 -36.08
C GLN A 8 6.96 8.64 -35.43
N PHE A 9 7.40 8.71 -34.17
CA PHE A 9 7.73 7.53 -33.37
C PHE A 9 6.49 6.63 -33.22
N LYS A 10 6.64 5.33 -33.50
CA LYS A 10 5.56 4.33 -33.37
C LYS A 10 5.91 3.34 -32.26
N PRO A 11 5.22 3.37 -31.11
CA PRO A 11 5.45 2.39 -30.05
C PRO A 11 4.95 1.02 -30.50
N THR A 12 5.87 0.06 -30.64
CA THR A 12 5.53 -1.33 -30.94
C THR A 12 5.33 -2.12 -29.64
N PRO A 13 4.58 -3.24 -29.66
CA PRO A 13 4.42 -4.09 -28.48
C PRO A 13 5.76 -4.63 -27.94
N ALA A 14 6.73 -4.89 -28.83
CA ALA A 14 8.07 -5.32 -28.42
C ALA A 14 8.82 -4.22 -27.66
N LEU A 15 8.71 -2.96 -28.11
CA LEU A 15 9.30 -1.82 -27.40
C LEU A 15 8.61 -1.62 -26.04
N ARG A 16 7.29 -1.78 -25.95
CA ARG A 16 6.56 -1.68 -24.68
C ARG A 16 7.07 -2.70 -23.65
N ARG A 17 7.19 -3.97 -24.05
CA ARG A 17 7.77 -5.02 -23.19
C ARG A 17 9.20 -4.69 -22.76
N LYS A 18 10.02 -4.20 -23.69
CA LYS A 18 11.40 -3.78 -23.38
C LYS A 18 11.42 -2.63 -22.36
N VAL A 19 10.54 -1.64 -22.48
CA VAL A 19 10.43 -0.56 -21.48
C VAL A 19 10.03 -1.10 -20.11
N GLU A 20 9.03 -1.97 -20.02
CA GLU A 20 8.63 -2.59 -18.76
C GLU A 20 9.80 -3.34 -18.10
N GLU A 21 10.57 -4.12 -18.88
CA GLU A 21 11.75 -4.83 -18.40
C GLU A 21 12.82 -3.88 -17.86
N LEU A 22 13.18 -2.84 -18.62
CA LEU A 22 14.21 -1.88 -18.21
C LEU A 22 13.82 -1.11 -16.94
N VAL A 23 12.57 -0.67 -16.85
CA VAL A 23 12.03 0.04 -15.69
C VAL A 23 11.99 -0.89 -14.47
N SER A 24 11.61 -2.16 -14.66
CA SER A 24 11.60 -3.14 -13.57
C SER A 24 12.99 -3.41 -12.97
N CYS A 25 14.04 -3.24 -13.77
CA CYS A 25 15.44 -3.33 -13.33
C CYS A 25 15.95 -2.04 -12.66
N GLY A 26 15.10 -1.00 -12.52
CA GLY A 26 15.46 0.26 -11.88
C GLY A 26 16.24 1.23 -12.79
N MET A 27 16.18 1.04 -14.11
CA MET A 27 16.85 1.93 -15.05
C MET A 27 16.20 3.33 -15.08
N SER A 28 17.02 4.38 -15.19
CA SER A 28 16.54 5.76 -15.29
C SER A 28 15.74 5.98 -16.58
N ARG A 29 14.88 7.00 -16.63
CA ARG A 29 14.10 7.34 -17.84
C ARG A 29 15.01 7.74 -19.00
N ASP A 30 16.09 8.46 -18.72
CA ASP A 30 17.09 8.84 -19.73
C ASP A 30 17.80 7.62 -20.33
N ASP A 31 18.22 6.67 -19.49
CA ASP A 31 18.89 5.46 -19.98
C ASP A 31 17.91 4.53 -20.70
N CYS A 32 16.65 4.45 -20.25
CA CYS A 32 15.59 3.78 -20.98
C CYS A 32 15.38 4.42 -22.36
N ALA A 33 15.28 5.75 -22.44
CA ALA A 33 15.10 6.47 -23.69
C ALA A 33 16.25 6.20 -24.67
N ARG A 34 17.50 6.21 -24.17
CA ARG A 34 18.70 5.83 -24.94
C ARG A 34 18.64 4.38 -25.43
N ALA A 35 18.24 3.43 -24.56
CA ALA A 35 18.14 2.02 -24.91
C ALA A 35 17.03 1.70 -25.93
N ILE A 36 16.01 2.56 -26.01
CA ILE A 36 14.91 2.50 -26.99
C ILE A 36 15.26 3.27 -28.27
N GLY A 37 16.20 4.21 -28.22
CA GLY A 37 16.58 5.06 -29.35
C GLY A 37 15.62 6.23 -29.57
N CYS A 38 15.01 6.75 -28.50
CA CYS A 38 14.11 7.90 -28.53
C CYS A 38 14.54 8.98 -27.53
N SER A 39 13.90 10.15 -27.56
CA SER A 39 14.12 11.18 -26.54
C SER A 39 13.27 10.91 -25.30
N THR A 40 13.72 11.36 -24.13
CA THR A 40 12.99 11.25 -22.86
C THR A 40 11.52 11.72 -22.96
N PRO A 41 11.19 12.89 -23.55
CA PRO A 41 9.78 13.29 -23.71
C PRO A 41 8.99 12.40 -24.68
N THR A 42 9.66 11.74 -25.65
CA THR A 42 9.00 10.74 -26.50
C THR A 42 8.70 9.48 -25.71
N LEU A 43 9.62 9.05 -24.84
CA LEU A 43 9.42 7.90 -23.97
C LEU A 43 8.21 8.12 -23.05
N GLU A 44 8.17 9.25 -22.35
CA GLU A 44 7.08 9.59 -21.43
C GLU A 44 5.73 9.69 -22.15
N LYS A 45 5.69 10.27 -23.37
CA LYS A 45 4.46 10.40 -24.14
C LYS A 45 3.86 9.07 -24.60
N TYR A 46 4.69 8.11 -25.01
CA TYR A 46 4.21 6.87 -25.65
C TYR A 46 4.21 5.64 -24.73
N PHE A 47 4.95 5.68 -23.62
CA PHE A 47 5.13 4.56 -22.70
C PHE A 47 4.76 4.90 -21.24
N GLU A 48 3.81 5.82 -21.05
CA GLU A 48 3.38 6.25 -19.71
C GLU A 48 2.95 5.08 -18.81
N ASP A 49 2.15 4.15 -19.36
CA ASP A 49 1.67 2.99 -18.62
C ASP A 49 2.81 2.04 -18.22
N GLU A 50 3.78 1.83 -19.10
CA GLU A 50 4.95 1.01 -18.82
C GLU A 50 5.88 1.66 -17.79
N LEU A 51 5.99 2.98 -17.80
CA LEU A 51 6.76 3.73 -16.80
C LEU A 51 6.08 3.73 -15.42
N ALA A 52 4.75 3.84 -15.38
CA ALA A 52 3.98 3.87 -14.14
C ALA A 52 3.82 2.46 -13.53
N ASN A 53 3.47 1.48 -14.36
CA ASN A 53 3.04 0.16 -13.91
C ASN A 53 4.05 -0.95 -14.22
N GLY A 54 5.10 -0.71 -15.01
CA GLY A 54 6.04 -1.74 -15.48
C GLY A 54 6.72 -2.50 -14.34
N VAL A 55 7.11 -1.81 -13.26
CA VAL A 55 7.68 -2.46 -12.06
C VAL A 55 6.71 -3.46 -11.46
N ALA A 56 5.46 -3.05 -11.24
CA ALA A 56 4.44 -3.88 -10.63
C ALA A 56 4.08 -5.08 -11.53
N LYS A 57 3.91 -4.85 -12.84
CA LYS A 57 3.62 -5.90 -13.81
C LYS A 57 4.72 -6.96 -13.85
N LYS A 58 5.98 -6.56 -14.06
CA LYS A 58 7.11 -7.50 -14.12
C LYS A 58 7.33 -8.22 -12.80
N ARG A 59 7.16 -7.52 -11.66
CA ARG A 59 7.22 -8.14 -10.34
C ARG A 59 6.14 -9.22 -10.18
N SER A 60 4.91 -8.97 -10.63
CA SER A 60 3.83 -9.95 -10.58
C SER A 60 4.12 -11.19 -11.45
N GLU A 61 4.72 -11.01 -12.62
CA GLU A 61 5.17 -12.11 -13.49
C GLU A 61 6.20 -12.99 -12.78
N VAL A 62 7.23 -12.37 -12.18
CA VAL A 62 8.29 -13.08 -11.43
C VAL A 62 7.70 -13.84 -10.24
N ILE A 63 6.80 -13.21 -9.47
CA ILE A 63 6.10 -13.87 -8.36
C ILE A 63 5.29 -15.07 -8.87
N GLY A 64 4.59 -14.93 -10.00
CA GLY A 64 3.87 -16.03 -10.64
C GLY A 64 4.78 -17.20 -11.03
N MET A 65 5.97 -16.92 -11.56
CA MET A 65 6.98 -17.95 -11.86
C MET A 65 7.47 -18.65 -10.59
N LEU A 66 7.72 -17.89 -9.52
CA LEU A 66 8.13 -18.44 -8.22
C LEU A 66 7.07 -19.36 -7.64
N TYR A 67 5.79 -18.98 -7.66
CA TYR A 67 4.70 -19.85 -7.19
C TYR A 67 4.60 -21.14 -8.01
N ARG A 68 4.72 -21.07 -9.33
CA ARG A 68 4.71 -22.25 -10.20
C ARG A 68 5.88 -23.19 -9.88
N ALA A 69 7.08 -22.64 -9.66
CA ALA A 69 8.25 -23.43 -9.28
C ALA A 69 8.12 -24.04 -7.88
N ALA A 70 7.62 -23.27 -6.91
CA ALA A 70 7.38 -23.71 -5.55
C ALA A 70 6.36 -24.85 -5.48
N LYS A 71 5.28 -24.77 -6.28
CA LYS A 71 4.27 -25.84 -6.39
C LYS A 71 4.85 -27.14 -6.96
N LYS A 72 5.90 -27.05 -7.78
CA LYS A 72 6.63 -28.22 -8.30
C LYS A 72 7.68 -28.78 -7.33
N GLY A 73 7.76 -28.27 -6.10
CA GLY A 73 8.71 -28.74 -5.09
C GLY A 73 10.08 -28.05 -5.10
N ASN A 74 10.24 -26.93 -5.81
CA ASN A 74 11.48 -26.16 -5.73
C ASN A 74 11.59 -25.44 -4.37
N VAL A 75 12.41 -26.00 -3.47
CA VAL A 75 12.62 -25.51 -2.11
C VAL A 75 13.18 -24.08 -2.08
N THR A 76 14.04 -23.70 -3.02
CA THR A 76 14.58 -22.34 -3.11
C THR A 76 13.48 -21.33 -3.40
N ALA A 77 12.55 -21.65 -4.32
CA ALA A 77 11.40 -20.81 -4.60
C ALA A 77 10.46 -20.70 -3.39
N GLN A 78 10.22 -21.79 -2.67
CA GLN A 78 9.42 -21.82 -1.44
C GLN A 78 10.02 -20.89 -0.37
N LYS A 79 11.33 -21.02 -0.09
CA LYS A 79 12.03 -20.16 0.87
C LYS A 79 11.95 -18.68 0.49
N LYS A 80 12.10 -18.36 -0.80
CA LYS A 80 12.02 -16.97 -1.26
C LYS A 80 10.60 -16.39 -1.11
N LEU A 81 9.57 -17.19 -1.35
CA LEU A 81 8.18 -16.79 -1.12
C LEU A 81 7.90 -16.56 0.38
N GLU A 82 8.36 -17.46 1.25
CA GLU A 82 8.23 -17.33 2.70
C GLU A 82 8.88 -16.03 3.20
N GLU A 83 10.11 -15.74 2.75
CA GLU A 83 10.81 -14.50 3.08
C GLU A 83 10.01 -13.26 2.65
N MET A 84 9.47 -13.26 1.42
CA MET A 84 8.64 -12.16 0.93
C MET A 84 7.36 -11.97 1.76
N SER A 85 6.69 -13.07 2.13
CA SER A 85 5.50 -13.03 3.01
C SER A 85 5.84 -12.49 4.39
N ARG A 86 7.00 -12.86 4.94
CA ARG A 86 7.47 -12.36 6.24
C ARG A 86 7.74 -10.86 6.21
N ILE A 87 8.42 -10.37 5.18
CA ILE A 87 8.70 -8.94 5.01
C ILE A 87 7.40 -8.15 4.85
N ALA A 88 6.44 -8.65 4.06
CA ALA A 88 5.15 -8.00 3.87
C ALA A 88 4.38 -7.87 5.20
N GLY A 89 4.33 -8.94 6.00
CA GLY A 89 3.71 -8.87 7.33
C GLY A 89 4.42 -7.90 8.29
N ALA A 90 5.75 -7.81 8.22
CA ALA A 90 6.50 -6.84 9.02
C ALA A 90 6.24 -5.39 8.59
N ALA A 91 6.15 -5.12 7.28
CA ALA A 91 5.82 -3.79 6.76
C ALA A 91 4.40 -3.35 7.16
N GLU A 92 3.42 -4.27 7.12
CA GLU A 92 2.06 -4.01 7.58
C GLU A 92 2.01 -3.71 9.08
N ALA A 93 2.72 -4.50 9.90
CA ALA A 93 2.80 -4.27 11.34
C ALA A 93 3.46 -2.91 11.70
N ILE A 94 4.44 -2.45 10.91
CA ILE A 94 5.03 -1.12 11.06
C ILE A 94 4.02 -0.05 10.67
N GLY A 95 3.34 -0.19 9.52
CA GLY A 95 2.31 0.74 9.07
C GLY A 95 1.14 0.88 10.06
N ALA A 96 0.69 -0.23 10.64
CA ALA A 96 -0.36 -0.26 11.67
C ALA A 96 0.04 0.48 12.95
N ARG A 97 1.33 0.50 13.30
CA ARG A 97 1.86 1.28 14.43
C ARG A 97 2.01 2.77 14.12
N SER A 98 2.09 3.14 12.85
CA SER A 98 2.21 4.53 12.39
C SER A 98 0.86 5.21 12.16
N ALA A 99 -0.27 4.51 12.33
CA ALA A 99 -1.58 5.14 12.39
C ALA A 99 -1.60 6.13 13.58
N PRO A 100 -2.15 7.34 13.41
CA PRO A 100 -2.13 8.35 14.47
C PRO A 100 -2.77 7.76 15.73
N ASP A 101 -2.02 7.77 16.85
CA ASP A 101 -2.56 7.49 18.17
C ASP A 101 -3.87 8.28 18.30
N LYS A 102 -5.01 7.58 18.42
CA LYS A 102 -6.23 8.24 18.90
C LYS A 102 -5.81 8.99 20.17
N PRO A 103 -6.10 10.29 20.32
CA PRO A 103 -5.60 11.06 21.45
C PRO A 103 -6.01 10.34 22.72
N LYS A 104 -5.02 9.86 23.49
CA LYS A 104 -5.26 9.19 24.75
C LYS A 104 -6.02 10.19 25.62
N PRO A 105 -7.24 9.88 26.08
CA PRO A 105 -8.01 10.81 26.90
C PRO A 105 -7.12 11.24 28.07
N GLY A 106 -7.13 12.53 28.41
CA GLY A 106 -6.24 13.03 29.45
C GLY A 106 -6.45 12.25 30.74
N LYS A 107 -5.41 12.14 31.59
CA LYS A 107 -5.47 11.41 32.88
C LYS A 107 -6.70 11.74 33.73
N LYS A 108 -7.37 12.88 33.49
CA LYS A 108 -8.61 13.32 34.12
C LYS A 108 -9.86 12.64 33.53
N GLU A 109 -9.97 12.55 32.21
CA GLU A 109 -11.09 11.88 31.52
C GLU A 109 -11.02 10.36 31.68
N GLU A 110 -9.82 9.78 31.65
CA GLU A 110 -9.62 8.35 31.86
C GLU A 110 -10.01 7.93 33.29
N ARG A 111 -9.75 8.79 34.28
CA ARG A 111 -10.19 8.61 35.67
C ARG A 111 -11.71 8.76 35.83
N GLN A 112 -12.34 9.70 35.11
CA GLN A 112 -13.79 9.86 35.14
C GLN A 112 -14.50 8.67 34.49
N ALA A 113 -14.06 8.24 33.31
CA ALA A 113 -14.60 7.05 32.64
C ALA A 113 -14.38 5.77 33.46
N ALA A 114 -13.25 5.64 34.16
CA ALA A 114 -13.02 4.54 35.10
C ALA A 114 -13.92 4.62 36.34
N ALA A 115 -14.17 5.82 36.87
CA ALA A 115 -15.07 6.03 38.00
C ALA A 115 -16.53 5.73 37.63
N GLU A 116 -16.99 6.17 36.45
CA GLU A 116 -18.32 5.85 35.91
C GLU A 116 -18.52 4.34 35.71
N ARG A 117 -17.45 3.61 35.36
CA ARG A 117 -17.50 2.14 35.22
C ARG A 117 -17.56 1.39 36.55
N VAL A 118 -17.20 2.01 37.68
CA VAL A 118 -17.26 1.39 39.02
C VAL A 118 -18.53 1.84 39.74
N GLY A 119 -19.69 1.48 39.18
CA GLY A 119 -21.01 1.88 39.66
C GLY A 119 -21.79 0.80 40.41
N SER A 120 -21.17 -0.06 41.23
CA SER A 120 -21.90 -1.23 41.77
C SER A 120 -21.67 -1.58 43.25
N LYS A 121 -20.74 -0.92 43.96
CA LYS A 121 -20.48 -1.24 45.39
C LYS A 121 -20.63 -0.08 46.39
N TYR A 122 -20.72 1.17 45.94
CA TYR A 122 -20.85 2.36 46.82
C TYR A 122 -21.88 3.37 46.32
N ALA A 123 -22.91 2.94 45.57
CA ALA A 123 -23.96 3.84 45.12
C ALA A 123 -24.76 4.37 46.33
N PRO A 124 -25.01 5.69 46.43
CA PRO A 124 -25.80 6.24 47.52
C PRO A 124 -27.25 5.70 47.45
N PRO A 125 -27.89 5.41 48.59
CA PRO A 125 -29.27 4.90 48.61
C PRO A 125 -30.22 5.93 48.01
N ALA A 126 -31.27 5.44 47.34
CA ALA A 126 -32.27 6.30 46.73
C ALA A 126 -32.94 7.20 47.80
N ALA A 127 -33.16 8.48 47.45
CA ALA A 127 -33.78 9.44 48.35
C ALA A 127 -35.16 8.95 48.82
N PRO A 128 -35.53 9.21 50.09
CA PRO A 128 -36.83 8.79 50.62
C PRO A 128 -37.95 9.46 49.83
N LYS A 129 -38.95 8.67 49.42
CA LYS A 129 -40.14 9.19 48.74
C LYS A 129 -40.96 10.03 49.71
N LEU A 130 -41.10 11.31 49.41
CA LEU A 130 -41.96 12.22 50.16
C LEU A 130 -43.41 11.89 49.83
N VAL A 131 -44.14 11.27 50.77
CA VAL A 131 -45.59 11.13 50.69
C VAL A 131 -46.19 12.32 51.42
N VAL A 132 -46.59 13.34 50.66
CA VAL A 132 -47.40 14.46 51.17
C VAL A 132 -48.67 14.49 50.32
N ASP A 133 -49.76 14.01 50.90
CA ASP A 133 -51.12 14.15 50.36
C ASP A 133 -51.68 15.50 50.82
N ASN A 134 -51.56 16.55 50.01
CA ASN A 134 -52.11 17.86 50.32
C ASN A 134 -53.37 18.18 49.50
N ASN A 135 -54.33 17.26 49.51
CA ASN A 135 -55.70 17.52 49.07
C ASN A 135 -56.64 17.43 50.28
N ARG A 136 -56.91 18.57 50.90
CA ARG A 136 -58.10 18.81 51.73
C ARG A 136 -58.53 20.28 51.61
#